data_AF-A0A2E2RWG0-F1
#
_entry.id   AF-A0A2E2RWG0-F1
#
_cell.length_a   1.000
_cell.length_b   1.000
_cell.length_c   1.000
_cell.angle_alpha   90.00
_cell.angle_beta   90.00
_cell.angle_gamma   90.00
#
_symmetry.space_group_name_H-M   'P 1'
#
loop_
_entity.id
_entity.type
_entity.pdbx_description
1 polymer ?
#
loop_
_entity_poly.entity_id
_entity_poly.type
_entity_poly.pdbx_seq_one_letter_code
_entity_poly.pdbx_strand_id
1 'polypeptide(L)'
;MQSERERRFPGPRRGQLLFAVALLFFSVLLLSQIPGQTRWVARTDFFAQPRFWPAVGLIAMTVFGGLHLYLLPWRRFRHADGTEARKWATVVEYAAWFMGYVFAVPVIGYLPSTLIFVPLLARRLGYRSGRMMLASVLFGLATVVLFKGFLSVKIPGGMVYDYLPGAIRSFFILNF
;
A
#
# COMPACT_ATOMS: atom_id res chain seq x y z
N MET A 1 -35.09 -17.76 -6.16
CA MET A 1 -35.83 -16.54 -6.53
C MET A 1 -35.14 -15.33 -5.93
N GLN A 2 -35.04 -14.19 -6.64
CA GLN A 2 -34.41 -12.97 -6.10
C GLN A 2 -35.36 -12.30 -5.08
N SER A 3 -34.82 -11.85 -3.93
CA SER A 3 -35.61 -11.17 -2.91
C SER A 3 -36.05 -9.76 -3.36
N GLU A 4 -37.08 -9.19 -2.73
CA GLU A 4 -37.56 -7.84 -3.06
C GLU A 4 -36.47 -6.77 -2.85
N ARG A 5 -35.66 -6.92 -1.79
CA ARG A 5 -34.48 -6.07 -1.54
C ARG A 5 -33.45 -6.19 -2.67
N GLU A 6 -33.26 -7.37 -3.25
CA GLU A 6 -32.36 -7.53 -4.38
C GLU A 6 -32.84 -6.75 -5.61
N ARG A 7 -34.15 -6.76 -5.89
CA ARG A 7 -34.72 -6.08 -7.07
C ARG A 7 -34.60 -4.56 -7.00
N ARG A 8 -34.73 -3.98 -5.82
CA ARG A 8 -34.68 -2.52 -5.61
C ARG A 8 -33.26 -1.93 -5.65
N PHE A 9 -32.20 -2.76 -5.61
CA PHE A 9 -30.82 -2.25 -5.60
C PHE A 9 -30.36 -1.88 -7.03
N PRO A 10 -30.03 -0.59 -7.29
CA PRO A 10 -29.75 -0.10 -8.64
C PRO A 10 -28.32 -0.35 -9.15
N GLY A 11 -27.40 -0.83 -8.28
CA GLY A 11 -25.97 -0.95 -8.60
C GLY A 11 -25.46 -2.37 -8.92
N PRO A 12 -24.19 -2.50 -9.35
CA PRO A 12 -23.54 -3.79 -9.55
C PRO A 12 -23.53 -4.60 -8.25
N ARG A 13 -24.15 -5.77 -8.26
CA ARG A 13 -24.32 -6.59 -7.04
C ARG A 13 -23.11 -7.49 -6.70
N ARG A 14 -22.11 -7.53 -7.58
CA ARG A 14 -20.94 -8.41 -7.45
C ARG A 14 -19.96 -7.78 -6.47
N GLY A 15 -19.55 -8.52 -5.44
CA GLY A 15 -18.58 -8.07 -4.44
C GLY A 15 -19.11 -7.06 -3.41
N GLN A 16 -20.31 -6.49 -3.58
CA GLN A 16 -20.86 -5.46 -2.67
C GLN A 16 -20.96 -5.91 -1.22
N LEU A 17 -21.45 -7.12 -0.97
CA LEU A 17 -21.54 -7.65 0.40
C LEU A 17 -20.15 -7.81 1.02
N LEU A 18 -19.19 -8.32 0.26
CA LEU A 18 -17.80 -8.47 0.70
C LEU A 18 -17.17 -7.10 0.99
N PHE A 19 -17.40 -6.13 0.12
CA PHE A 19 -16.94 -4.75 0.29
C PHE A 19 -17.53 -4.13 1.56
N ALA A 20 -18.84 -4.20 1.75
CA ALA A 20 -19.52 -3.64 2.91
C ALA A 20 -19.03 -4.27 4.23
N VAL A 21 -18.88 -5.59 4.25
CA VAL A 21 -18.33 -6.33 5.41
C VAL A 21 -16.87 -5.93 5.67
N ALA A 22 -16.03 -5.89 4.63
CA ALA A 22 -14.62 -5.51 4.77
C ALA A 22 -14.46 -4.06 5.23
N LEU A 23 -15.21 -3.13 4.63
CA LEU A 23 -15.23 -1.71 5.00
C LEU A 23 -15.57 -1.54 6.49
N LEU A 24 -16.67 -2.17 6.94
CA LEU A 24 -17.12 -2.09 8.32
C LEU A 24 -16.11 -2.76 9.28
N PHE A 25 -15.57 -3.93 8.90
CA PHE A 25 -14.55 -4.61 9.69
C PHE A 25 -13.31 -3.73 9.89
N PHE A 26 -12.75 -3.17 8.80
CA PHE A 26 -11.57 -2.33 8.88
C PHE A 26 -11.85 -0.99 9.58
N SER A 27 -13.02 -0.38 9.40
CA SER A 27 -13.36 0.88 10.09
C SER A 27 -13.46 0.67 11.60
N VAL A 28 -14.12 -0.41 12.05
CA VAL A 28 -14.21 -0.78 13.47
C VAL A 28 -12.84 -1.12 14.03
N LEU A 29 -12.05 -1.91 13.30
CA LEU A 29 -10.69 -2.26 13.70
C LEU A 29 -9.85 -0.99 13.90
N LEU A 30 -9.78 -0.10 12.90
CA LEU A 30 -9.00 1.12 13.01
C LEU A 30 -9.52 2.04 14.14
N LEU A 31 -10.85 2.15 14.29
CA LEU A 31 -11.44 2.94 15.38
C LEU A 31 -11.05 2.41 16.76
N SER A 32 -10.98 1.09 16.91
CA SER A 32 -10.53 0.45 18.16
C SER A 32 -9.06 0.74 18.48
N GLN A 33 -8.24 1.01 17.46
CA GLN A 33 -6.80 1.30 17.62
C GLN A 33 -6.50 2.78 17.89
N ILE A 34 -7.45 3.70 17.67
CA ILE A 34 -7.23 5.13 17.88
C ILE A 34 -6.66 5.47 19.26
N PRO A 35 -7.18 4.94 20.38
CA PRO A 35 -6.63 5.26 21.70
C PRO A 35 -5.17 4.85 21.89
N GLY A 36 -4.72 3.79 21.22
CA GLY A 36 -3.35 3.29 21.30
C GLY A 36 -2.39 3.96 20.31
N GLN A 37 -2.88 4.43 19.16
CA GLN A 37 -2.06 5.00 18.09
C GLN A 37 -2.03 6.53 18.08
N THR A 38 -2.92 7.20 18.83
CA THR A 38 -2.99 8.66 18.89
C THR A 38 -2.94 9.16 20.33
N ARG A 39 -2.43 10.38 20.52
CA ARG A 39 -2.35 11.03 21.83
C ARG A 39 -3.11 12.34 21.83
N TRP A 40 -3.68 12.68 22.98
CA TRP A 40 -4.12 14.03 23.27
C TRP A 40 -2.90 14.85 23.67
N VAL A 41 -2.79 16.05 23.11
CA VAL A 41 -1.67 16.96 23.37
C VAL A 41 -2.18 18.09 24.25
N ALA A 42 -1.50 18.32 25.37
CA ALA A 42 -1.82 19.42 26.26
C ALA A 42 -1.61 20.78 25.55
N ARG A 43 -2.43 21.78 25.88
CA ARG A 43 -2.34 23.14 25.31
C ARG A 43 -2.52 23.21 23.79
N THR A 44 -3.28 22.27 23.23
CA THR A 44 -3.67 22.27 21.81
C THR A 44 -5.19 22.39 21.72
N ASP A 45 -5.68 23.24 20.82
CA ASP A 45 -7.12 23.44 20.60
C ASP A 45 -7.82 22.13 20.23
N PHE A 46 -9.08 21.97 20.64
CA PHE A 46 -9.83 20.72 20.50
C PHE A 46 -9.86 20.18 19.06
N PHE A 47 -10.10 21.03 18.06
CA PHE A 47 -10.13 20.63 16.65
C PHE A 47 -8.74 20.43 16.03
N ALA A 48 -7.69 20.96 16.66
CA ALA A 48 -6.29 20.76 16.25
C ALA A 48 -5.68 19.49 16.88
N GLN A 49 -6.43 18.79 17.73
CA GLN A 49 -5.94 17.58 18.38
C GLN A 49 -5.66 16.50 17.34
N PRO A 50 -4.47 15.86 17.36
CA PRO A 50 -4.10 14.82 16.39
C PRO A 50 -5.09 13.67 16.29
N ARG A 51 -5.84 13.41 17.38
CA ARG A 51 -6.86 12.36 17.47
C ARG A 51 -8.21 12.75 16.90
N PHE A 52 -8.57 14.04 16.87
CA PHE A 52 -9.94 14.49 16.64
C PHE A 52 -10.46 14.09 15.25
N TRP A 53 -9.81 14.55 14.18
CA TRP A 53 -10.26 14.27 12.81
C TRP A 53 -10.17 12.79 12.42
N PRO A 54 -9.11 12.04 12.78
CA PRO A 54 -9.09 10.59 12.58
C PRO A 54 -10.28 9.89 13.27
N ALA A 55 -10.62 10.29 14.50
CA ALA A 55 -11.75 9.70 15.23
C ALA A 55 -13.08 10.01 14.57
N VAL A 56 -13.33 11.28 14.22
CA VAL A 56 -14.57 11.69 13.53
C VAL A 56 -14.73 10.94 12.21
N GLY A 57 -13.66 10.86 11.41
CA GLY A 57 -13.67 10.13 10.13
C GLY A 57 -14.00 8.64 10.31
N LEU A 58 -13.34 7.95 11.25
CA LEU A 58 -13.59 6.53 11.48
C LEU A 58 -14.96 6.24 12.11
N ILE A 59 -15.46 7.12 12.97
CA ILE A 59 -16.83 7.03 13.50
C ILE A 59 -17.83 7.16 12.35
N ALA A 60 -17.69 8.18 11.50
CA ALA A 60 -18.55 8.38 10.35
C ALA A 60 -18.50 7.16 9.40
N MET A 61 -17.30 6.68 9.05
CA MET A 61 -17.14 5.49 8.21
C MET A 61 -17.80 4.25 8.81
N THR A 62 -17.70 4.06 10.14
CA THR A 62 -18.31 2.92 10.84
C THR A 62 -19.84 3.02 10.83
N VAL A 63 -20.40 4.19 11.12
CA VAL A 63 -21.85 4.42 11.12
C VAL A 63 -22.42 4.24 9.71
N PHE A 64 -21.86 4.92 8.71
CA PHE A 64 -22.34 4.83 7.34
C PHE A 64 -22.06 3.45 6.72
N GLY A 65 -20.95 2.80 7.05
CA GLY A 65 -20.66 1.42 6.66
C GLY A 65 -21.67 0.43 7.25
N GLY A 66 -22.05 0.61 8.52
CA GLY A 66 -23.08 -0.17 9.19
C GLY A 66 -24.46 0.02 8.55
N LEU A 67 -24.85 1.27 8.28
CA LEU A 67 -26.09 1.58 7.57
C LEU A 67 -26.10 1.01 6.14
N HIS A 68 -24.98 1.10 5.44
CA HIS A 68 -24.84 0.54 4.10
C HIS A 68 -25.02 -0.99 4.11
N LEU A 69 -24.37 -1.69 5.04
CA LEU A 69 -24.53 -3.15 5.21
C LEU A 69 -25.97 -3.53 5.61
N TYR A 70 -26.62 -2.73 6.45
CA TYR A 70 -28.01 -2.95 6.88
C TYR A 70 -29.01 -2.83 5.71
N LEU A 71 -28.83 -1.83 4.85
CA LEU A 71 -29.68 -1.57 3.69
C LEU A 71 -29.40 -2.51 2.50
N LEU A 72 -28.21 -3.12 2.46
CA LEU A 72 -27.82 -4.01 1.38
C LEU A 72 -28.70 -5.28 1.36
N PRO A 73 -29.04 -5.85 0.19
CA PRO A 73 -29.66 -7.17 0.13
C PRO A 73 -28.68 -8.27 0.57
N TRP A 74 -28.98 -8.90 1.69
CA TRP A 74 -28.22 -10.05 2.21
C TRP A 74 -28.47 -11.26 1.32
N ARG A 75 -27.48 -11.59 0.49
CA ARG A 75 -27.51 -12.73 -0.44
C ARG A 75 -26.37 -13.69 -0.12
N ARG A 76 -26.56 -14.98 -0.46
CA ARG A 76 -25.46 -15.95 -0.48
C ARG A 76 -24.35 -15.50 -1.44
N PHE A 77 -23.12 -15.76 -1.00
CA PHE A 77 -21.91 -15.53 -1.77
C PHE A 77 -21.94 -16.38 -3.06
N ARG A 78 -21.67 -15.76 -4.21
CA ARG A 78 -21.63 -16.44 -5.51
C ARG A 78 -20.21 -16.45 -6.06
N HIS A 79 -19.93 -17.32 -7.03
CA HIS A 79 -18.64 -17.36 -7.73
C HIS A 79 -18.19 -15.99 -8.25
N ALA A 80 -19.12 -15.17 -8.77
CA ALA A 80 -18.81 -13.82 -9.24
C ALA A 80 -18.23 -12.91 -8.13
N ASP A 81 -18.70 -13.05 -6.89
CA ASP A 81 -18.20 -12.29 -5.75
C ASP A 81 -16.76 -12.70 -5.41
N GLY A 82 -16.46 -14.00 -5.48
CA GLY A 82 -15.10 -14.53 -5.29
C GLY A 82 -14.13 -14.13 -6.39
N THR A 83 -14.58 -14.06 -7.65
CA THR A 83 -13.72 -13.58 -8.75
C THR A 83 -13.33 -12.11 -8.57
N GLU A 84 -14.25 -11.29 -8.06
CA GLU A 84 -13.98 -9.87 -7.79
C GLU A 84 -13.02 -9.71 -6.61
N ALA A 85 -13.23 -10.49 -5.53
CA ALA A 85 -12.32 -10.54 -4.38
C ALA A 85 -10.88 -10.88 -4.78
N ARG A 86 -10.70 -11.83 -5.71
CA ARG A 86 -9.37 -12.19 -6.23
C ARG A 86 -8.72 -11.04 -6.99
N LYS A 87 -9.48 -10.26 -7.76
CA LYS A 87 -8.94 -9.05 -8.40
C LYS A 87 -8.48 -8.06 -7.35
N TRP A 88 -9.26 -7.83 -6.29
CA TRP A 88 -8.84 -6.93 -5.21
C TRP A 88 -7.58 -7.43 -4.51
N ALA A 89 -7.45 -8.75 -4.30
CA ALA A 89 -6.24 -9.34 -3.72
C ALA A 89 -4.99 -9.07 -4.57
N THR A 90 -5.10 -8.89 -5.89
CA THR A 90 -3.95 -8.51 -6.73
C THR A 90 -3.40 -7.12 -6.41
N VAL A 91 -4.18 -6.23 -5.78
CA VAL A 91 -3.67 -4.92 -5.32
C VAL A 91 -2.77 -5.09 -4.10
N VAL A 92 -3.16 -5.98 -3.16
CA VAL A 92 -2.39 -6.27 -1.94
C VAL A 92 -0.99 -6.79 -2.27
N GLU A 93 -0.86 -7.50 -3.37
CA GLU A 93 0.42 -7.95 -3.87
C GLU A 93 1.39 -6.81 -4.21
N TYR A 94 0.92 -5.71 -4.80
CA TYR A 94 1.79 -4.56 -5.05
C TYR A 94 2.21 -3.87 -3.75
N ALA A 95 1.34 -3.87 -2.73
CA ALA A 95 1.73 -3.45 -1.39
C ALA A 95 2.82 -4.38 -0.80
N ALA A 96 2.72 -5.69 -1.04
CA ALA A 96 3.76 -6.64 -0.63
C ALA A 96 5.10 -6.41 -1.38
N TRP A 97 5.06 -6.12 -2.68
CA TRP A 97 6.25 -5.70 -3.43
C TRP A 97 6.90 -4.45 -2.83
N PHE A 98 6.09 -3.45 -2.48
CA PHE A 98 6.58 -2.24 -1.82
C PHE A 98 7.20 -2.54 -0.45
N MET A 99 6.55 -3.37 0.38
CA MET A 99 7.12 -3.78 1.67
C MET A 99 8.43 -4.55 1.51
N GLY A 100 8.50 -5.46 0.53
CA GLY A 100 9.73 -6.16 0.18
C GLY A 100 10.86 -5.20 -0.18
N TYR A 101 10.56 -4.14 -0.93
CA TYR A 101 11.51 -3.07 -1.24
C TYR A 101 11.94 -2.32 0.02
N VAL A 102 10.99 -1.88 0.86
CA VAL A 102 11.26 -1.17 2.12
C VAL A 102 12.19 -1.98 3.03
N PHE A 103 12.02 -3.30 3.11
CA PHE A 103 12.90 -4.15 3.91
C PHE A 103 14.23 -4.47 3.25
N ALA A 104 14.29 -4.49 1.92
CA ALA A 104 15.54 -4.74 1.20
C ALA A 104 16.49 -3.53 1.27
N VAL A 105 15.98 -2.30 1.19
CA VAL A 105 16.80 -1.08 1.12
C VAL A 105 17.80 -0.96 2.29
N PRO A 106 17.42 -1.15 3.57
CA PRO A 106 18.39 -1.11 4.68
C PRO A 106 19.46 -2.20 4.62
N VAL A 107 19.16 -3.33 3.97
CA VAL A 107 20.05 -4.49 3.93
C VAL A 107 21.05 -4.35 2.78
N ILE A 108 20.57 -4.24 1.55
CA ILE A 108 21.43 -4.26 0.35
C ILE A 108 21.72 -2.86 -0.19
N GLY A 109 21.00 -1.84 0.27
CA GLY A 109 21.14 -0.44 -0.14
C GLY A 109 20.20 -0.06 -1.29
N TYR A 110 19.98 1.24 -1.44
CA TYR A 110 18.94 1.77 -2.33
C TYR A 110 19.16 1.45 -3.81
N LEU A 111 20.38 1.62 -4.32
CA LEU A 111 20.70 1.36 -5.73
C LEU A 111 20.42 -0.10 -6.12
N PRO A 112 21.01 -1.12 -5.48
CA PRO A 112 20.76 -2.52 -5.85
C PRO A 112 19.30 -2.92 -5.60
N SER A 113 18.66 -2.46 -4.52
CA SER A 113 17.21 -2.68 -4.33
C SER A 113 16.39 -2.15 -5.50
N THR A 114 16.68 -0.93 -5.96
CA THR A 114 15.95 -0.30 -7.07
C THR A 114 16.21 -1.03 -8.39
N LEU A 115 17.47 -1.38 -8.67
CA LEU A 115 17.85 -2.13 -9.88
C LEU A 115 17.28 -3.55 -9.92
N ILE A 116 16.94 -4.15 -8.77
CA ILE A 116 16.29 -5.46 -8.71
C ILE A 116 14.76 -5.32 -8.81
N PHE A 117 14.16 -4.46 -7.98
CA PHE A 117 12.70 -4.39 -7.86
C PHE A 117 12.03 -3.76 -9.09
N VAL A 118 12.66 -2.77 -9.73
CA VAL A 118 12.07 -2.10 -10.90
C VAL A 118 11.91 -3.07 -12.09
N PRO A 119 12.92 -3.88 -12.49
CA PRO A 119 12.75 -4.90 -13.51
C PRO A 119 11.80 -6.03 -13.10
N LEU A 120 11.82 -6.47 -11.83
CA LEU A 120 10.90 -7.51 -11.35
C LEU A 120 9.44 -7.05 -11.44
N LEU A 121 9.15 -5.81 -11.05
CA LEU A 121 7.82 -5.21 -11.19
C LEU A 121 7.43 -4.99 -12.66
N ALA A 122 8.36 -4.54 -13.50
CA ALA A 122 8.10 -4.44 -14.94
C ALA A 122 7.72 -5.80 -15.54
N ARG A 123 8.48 -6.86 -15.21
CA ARG A 123 8.18 -8.23 -15.62
C ARG A 123 6.83 -8.69 -15.09
N ARG A 124 6.49 -8.32 -13.85
CA ARG A 124 5.21 -8.65 -13.23
C ARG A 124 4.02 -7.99 -13.92
N LEU A 125 4.18 -6.75 -14.37
CA LEU A 125 3.18 -6.03 -15.17
C LEU A 125 3.01 -6.61 -16.58
N GLY A 126 3.80 -7.63 -16.95
CA GLY A 126 3.72 -8.32 -18.24
C GLY A 126 4.75 -7.86 -19.27
N TYR A 127 5.60 -6.88 -18.93
CA TYR A 127 6.68 -6.44 -19.80
C TYR A 127 7.82 -7.45 -19.80
N ARG A 128 7.90 -8.29 -20.84
CA ARG A 128 8.88 -9.39 -20.91
C ARG A 128 9.98 -9.20 -21.96
N SER A 129 9.89 -8.18 -22.81
CA SER A 129 10.90 -7.96 -23.85
C SER A 129 12.24 -7.50 -23.26
N GLY A 130 13.35 -7.95 -23.83
CA GLY A 130 14.70 -7.56 -23.36
C GLY A 130 14.93 -6.05 -23.40
N ARG A 131 14.36 -5.37 -24.42
CA ARG A 131 14.37 -3.90 -24.51
C ARG A 131 13.69 -3.23 -23.32
N MET A 132 12.56 -3.78 -22.84
CA MET A 132 11.86 -3.21 -21.69
C MET A 132 12.56 -3.50 -20.37
N MET A 133 13.24 -4.64 -20.26
CA MET A 133 14.11 -4.92 -19.10
C MET A 133 15.32 -3.99 -19.05
N LEU A 134 15.94 -3.70 -20.20
CA LEU A 134 17.01 -2.71 -20.26
C LEU A 134 16.49 -1.31 -19.90
N ALA A 135 15.34 -0.91 -20.46
CA ALA A 135 14.73 0.38 -20.16
C ALA A 135 14.39 0.53 -18.67
N SER A 136 13.90 -0.53 -18.01
CA SER A 136 13.57 -0.50 -16.58
C SER A 136 14.81 -0.39 -15.69
N VAL A 137 15.90 -1.08 -16.03
CA VAL A 137 17.21 -0.94 -15.38
C VAL A 137 17.75 0.47 -15.54
N LEU A 138 17.77 0.99 -16.78
CA LEU A 138 18.25 2.34 -17.08
C LEU A 138 17.41 3.41 -16.38
N PHE A 139 16.10 3.23 -16.30
CA PHE A 139 15.21 4.12 -15.56
C PHE A 139 15.51 4.11 -14.05
N GLY A 140 15.70 2.93 -13.46
CA GLY A 140 16.10 2.79 -12.06
C GLY A 140 17.43 3.49 -11.78
N LEU A 141 18.43 3.30 -12.64
CA LEU A 141 19.72 3.97 -12.54
C LEU A 141 19.61 5.49 -12.67
N ALA A 142 18.90 5.97 -13.69
CA ALA A 142 18.68 7.39 -13.93
C ALA A 142 17.97 8.07 -12.75
N THR A 143 16.99 7.37 -12.15
CA THR A 143 16.31 7.83 -10.93
C THR A 143 17.31 8.01 -9.79
N VAL A 144 18.14 6.99 -9.50
CA VAL A 144 19.12 7.09 -8.42
C VAL A 144 20.11 8.24 -8.65
N VAL A 145 20.63 8.36 -9.88
CA VAL A 145 21.57 9.43 -10.25
C VAL A 145 20.92 10.81 -10.13
N LEU A 146 19.66 10.97 -10.54
CA LEU A 146 18.94 12.22 -10.42
C LEU A 146 18.72 12.60 -8.94
N PHE A 147 18.20 11.68 -8.12
CA PHE A 147 17.89 11.98 -6.72
C PHE A 147 19.14 12.19 -5.86
N LYS A 148 20.19 11.40 -6.07
CA LYS A 148 21.42 11.51 -5.30
C LYS A 148 22.34 12.59 -5.84
N GLY A 149 22.56 12.63 -7.16
CA GLY A 149 23.47 13.54 -7.82
C GLY A 149 22.92 14.95 -7.96
N PHE A 150 21.68 15.10 -8.42
CA PHE A 150 21.08 16.42 -8.65
C PHE A 150 20.37 16.97 -7.41
N LEU A 151 19.59 16.14 -6.71
CA LEU A 151 18.80 16.58 -5.55
C LEU A 151 19.51 16.41 -4.19
N SER A 152 20.73 15.84 -4.17
CA SER A 152 21.53 15.63 -2.95
C SER A 152 20.76 14.93 -1.81
N VAL A 153 19.84 14.04 -2.17
CA VAL A 153 19.03 13.30 -1.19
C VAL A 153 19.93 12.38 -0.36
N LYS A 154 19.77 12.44 0.96
CA LYS A 154 20.45 11.52 1.89
C LYS A 154 19.83 10.14 1.80
N ILE A 155 20.45 9.29 0.98
CA ILE A 155 20.11 7.89 0.86
C ILE A 155 20.92 7.10 1.90
N PRO A 156 20.27 6.34 2.80
CA PRO A 156 20.98 5.50 3.76
C PRO A 156 21.67 4.33 3.03
N GLY A 157 22.95 4.13 3.33
CA GLY A 157 23.72 3.01 2.81
C GLY A 157 23.20 1.66 3.34
N GLY A 158 23.33 0.61 2.54
CA GLY A 158 22.95 -0.74 2.95
C GLY A 158 23.96 -1.37 3.89
N MET A 159 23.50 -2.17 4.86
CA MET A 159 24.36 -2.96 5.77
C MET A 159 25.38 -3.82 5.02
N VAL A 160 25.04 -4.34 3.84
CA VAL A 160 25.96 -5.14 3.01
C VAL A 160 27.20 -4.35 2.59
N TYR A 161 27.15 -3.02 2.56
CA TYR A 161 28.29 -2.19 2.19
C TYR A 161 29.44 -2.30 3.19
N ASP A 162 29.16 -2.65 4.45
CA ASP A 162 30.20 -2.84 5.47
C ASP A 162 31.09 -4.05 5.23
N TYR A 163 30.63 -5.02 4.45
CA TYR A 163 31.38 -6.22 4.08
C TYR A 163 32.17 -6.08 2.77
N LEU A 164 32.05 -4.93 2.08
CA LEU A 164 32.78 -4.69 0.83
C LEU A 164 34.26 -4.31 1.11
N PRO A 165 35.20 -4.66 0.20
CA PRO A 165 36.59 -4.22 0.29
C PRO A 165 36.71 -2.70 0.35
N GLY A 166 37.68 -2.16 1.10
CA GLY A 166 37.72 -0.75 1.52
C GLY A 166 37.46 0.31 0.44
N ALA A 167 38.05 0.15 -0.75
CA ALA A 167 37.84 1.09 -1.86
C ALA A 167 36.39 1.04 -2.41
N ILE A 168 35.81 -0.16 -2.51
CA ILE A 168 34.45 -0.37 -3.00
C ILE A 168 33.44 0.06 -1.94
N ARG A 169 33.68 -0.27 -0.67
CA ARG A 169 32.88 0.20 0.47
C ARG A 169 32.77 1.72 0.52
N SER A 170 33.91 2.41 0.41
CA SER A 170 33.95 3.87 0.45
C SER A 170 33.17 4.48 -0.71
N PHE A 171 33.32 3.92 -1.92
CA PHE A 171 32.56 4.37 -3.08
C PHE A 171 31.05 4.23 -2.89
N PHE A 172 30.57 3.07 -2.41
CA PHE A 172 29.14 2.85 -2.19
C PHE A 172 28.60 3.71 -1.06
N ILE A 173 29.24 3.78 0.11
CA ILE A 173 28.76 4.60 1.24
C ILE A 173 28.70 6.10 0.88
N LEU A 174 29.70 6.60 0.14
CA LEU A 174 29.75 8.01 -0.22
C LEU A 174 28.76 8.37 -1.34
N ASN A 175 28.57 7.47 -2.32
CA ASN A 175 27.83 7.79 -3.54
C ASN A 175 26.43 7.17 -3.62
N PHE A 176 26.08 6.12 -2.85
CA PHE A 176 24.86 5.33 -3.06
C PHE A 176 24.17 4.80 -1.79
#